data_AF-A0A8B7AY65-F1
#
_entry.id   AF-A0A8B7AY65-F1
#
_cell.length_a   1.000
_cell.length_b   1.000
_cell.length_c   1.000
_cell.angle_alpha   90.00
_cell.angle_beta   90.00
_cell.angle_gamma   90.00
#
_symmetry.space_group_name_H-M   'P 1'
#
loop_
_entity.id
_entity.type
_entity.pdbx_description
1 polymer ?
#
loop_
_entity_poly.entity_id
_entity_poly.type
_entity_poly.pdbx_seq_one_letter_code
_entity_poly.pdbx_strand_id
1 'polypeptide(L)'
;MPWDARRPGGGADGGPDGAGTARSQAQKQCRKSSFAFYQAVRDLLPVWLLEDMRASEAFHWDERGRATAYSPSEALLYALVHDHQAYAHYLLATFPRSALAPPSAGFRCCAAPGPHVALAVRYNRVGVLRRILRAVRDFPAEERVRLLDRRGCSRVEGGGTALHVACELARPECLFLLLGHGASLGLCDAGGFTPLELLLRQLARDAGAGPVAGAPAAADPGELRQRRLLLLDLLALYTPTEAAGPARRELLADRLRWQRLLGEDKFQWLAGLAPPSLFVRAMQVLVTTISPSRFPEALEELPLPPFLQPLDLTGKG
;
A
#
# COMPACT_ATOMS: atom_id res chain seq x y z
N MET A 1 10.31 -1.41 16.87
CA MET A 1 9.69 -1.80 15.58
C MET A 1 10.69 -2.56 14.71
N PRO A 2 10.30 -3.25 13.61
CA PRO A 2 11.25 -3.94 12.75
C PRO A 2 12.36 -3.04 12.15
N TRP A 3 12.20 -1.72 12.21
CA TRP A 3 13.19 -0.72 11.79
C TRP A 3 14.10 -0.18 12.91
N ASP A 4 13.72 -0.31 14.20
CA ASP A 4 14.52 0.25 15.31
C ASP A 4 15.73 -0.62 15.73
N ALA A 5 15.87 -1.82 15.16
CA ALA A 5 16.66 -2.88 15.76
C ALA A 5 18.00 -3.21 15.09
N ARG A 6 18.44 -2.53 14.02
CA ARG A 6 19.75 -2.85 13.41
C ARG A 6 20.51 -1.64 12.90
N ARG A 7 21.63 -1.31 13.57
CA ARG A 7 22.86 -0.91 12.90
C ARG A 7 23.99 -1.88 13.28
N PRO A 8 24.91 -2.21 12.34
CA PRO A 8 26.07 -3.04 12.63
C PRO A 8 27.01 -2.30 13.59
N GLY A 9 27.72 -3.05 14.42
CA GLY A 9 28.62 -2.52 15.45
C GLY A 9 29.66 -1.56 14.86
N GLY A 10 29.80 -0.39 15.51
CA GLY A 10 30.92 0.51 15.32
C GLY A 10 31.98 0.19 16.37
N GLY A 11 33.19 -0.11 15.88
CA GLY A 11 34.37 -0.47 16.67
C GLY A 11 34.74 0.56 17.74
N ALA A 12 35.44 0.05 18.74
CA ALA A 12 36.08 0.82 19.78
C ALA A 12 37.10 1.78 19.18
N ASP A 13 37.11 3.04 19.65
CA ASP A 13 38.35 3.79 19.77
C ASP A 13 38.22 4.83 20.89
N GLY A 14 39.24 4.85 21.74
CA GLY A 14 39.28 5.56 23.02
C GLY A 14 39.49 7.07 22.88
N GLY A 15 38.69 7.83 23.62
CA GLY A 15 38.77 9.28 23.82
C GLY A 15 37.93 9.67 25.04
N PRO A 16 38.21 10.81 25.70
CA PRO A 16 38.15 10.99 27.16
C PRO A 16 36.79 10.65 27.79
N ASP A 17 36.84 9.98 28.95
CA ASP A 17 35.73 9.30 29.65
C ASP A 17 34.46 10.16 29.94
N GLY A 18 34.54 11.48 29.80
CA GLY A 18 33.40 12.40 29.91
C GLY A 18 32.52 12.48 28.64
N ALA A 19 33.09 12.29 27.45
CA ALA A 19 32.34 12.37 26.20
C ALA A 19 31.52 11.10 25.93
N GLY A 20 32.02 9.93 26.36
CA GLY A 20 31.34 8.65 26.23
C GLY A 20 30.10 8.52 27.12
N THR A 21 30.16 9.07 28.34
CA THR A 21 29.05 9.02 29.32
C THR A 21 27.90 9.96 28.94
N ALA A 22 28.20 11.19 28.53
CA ALA A 22 27.20 12.15 28.04
C ALA A 22 26.48 11.63 26.77
N ARG A 23 27.22 11.02 25.83
CA ARG A 23 26.65 10.41 24.63
C ARG A 23 25.74 9.21 24.96
N SER A 24 26.13 8.38 25.94
CA SER A 24 25.33 7.24 26.42
C SER A 24 24.03 7.68 27.10
N GLN A 25 24.08 8.74 27.93
CA GLN A 25 22.89 9.31 28.57
C GLN A 25 21.94 9.94 27.55
N ALA A 26 22.46 10.71 26.60
CA ALA A 26 21.66 11.30 25.53
C ALA A 26 21.01 10.22 24.63
N GLN A 27 21.69 9.11 24.37
CA GLN A 27 21.13 7.97 23.65
C GLN A 27 19.98 7.29 24.43
N LYS A 28 20.11 7.15 25.76
CA LYS A 28 19.02 6.65 26.61
C LYS A 28 17.82 7.60 26.59
N GLN A 29 18.06 8.92 26.60
CA GLN A 29 17.00 9.91 26.52
C GLN A 29 16.26 9.87 25.17
N CYS A 30 16.97 9.72 24.06
CA CYS A 30 16.34 9.54 22.74
C CYS A 30 15.43 8.31 22.71
N ARG A 31 15.88 7.18 23.27
CA ARG A 31 15.06 5.95 23.34
C ARG A 31 13.80 6.14 24.17
N LYS A 32 13.89 6.85 25.30
CA LYS A 32 12.73 7.18 26.15
C LYS A 32 11.73 8.05 25.40
N SER A 33 12.22 9.11 24.75
CA SER A 33 11.40 10.03 23.96
C SER A 33 10.68 9.29 22.82
N SER A 34 11.41 8.45 22.07
CA SER A 34 10.84 7.63 20.98
C SER A 34 9.78 6.64 21.48
N PHE A 35 10.00 6.03 22.63
CA PHE A 35 9.02 5.15 23.25
C PHE A 35 7.78 5.91 23.74
N ALA A 36 7.97 7.08 24.35
CA ALA A 36 6.87 7.95 24.80
C ALA A 36 6.01 8.41 23.62
N PHE A 37 6.63 8.87 22.53
CA PHE A 37 5.92 9.25 21.31
C PHE A 37 5.17 8.07 20.69
N TYR A 38 5.82 6.90 20.59
CA TYR A 38 5.15 5.68 20.15
C TYR A 38 3.91 5.36 20.99
N GLN A 39 4.04 5.41 22.32
CA GLN A 39 2.93 5.15 23.23
C GLN A 39 1.81 6.19 23.05
N ALA A 40 2.15 7.47 22.93
CA ALA A 40 1.19 8.55 22.71
C ALA A 40 0.38 8.37 21.41
N VAL A 41 1.05 7.96 20.31
CA VAL A 41 0.36 7.69 19.04
C VAL A 41 -0.53 6.44 19.16
N ARG A 42 -0.03 5.37 19.79
CA ARG A 42 -0.79 4.13 20.01
C ARG A 42 -2.03 4.36 20.88
N ASP A 43 -1.89 5.19 21.90
CA ASP A 43 -2.96 5.52 22.85
C ASP A 43 -3.88 6.64 22.32
N LEU A 44 -3.72 7.01 21.03
CA LEU A 44 -4.56 7.95 20.28
C LEU A 44 -4.66 9.34 20.92
N LEU A 45 -3.57 9.83 21.52
CA LEU A 45 -3.56 11.15 22.15
C LEU A 45 -3.83 12.29 21.13
N PRO A 46 -4.33 13.45 21.59
CA PRO A 46 -4.67 14.57 20.71
C PRO A 46 -3.50 15.09 19.89
N VAL A 47 -3.80 15.57 18.68
CA VAL A 47 -2.83 16.05 17.69
C VAL A 47 -1.87 17.11 18.25
N TRP A 48 -2.38 18.06 19.04
CA TRP A 48 -1.55 19.14 19.61
C TRP A 48 -0.44 18.59 20.51
N LEU A 49 -0.72 17.55 21.30
CA LEU A 49 0.25 16.94 22.21
C LEU A 49 1.29 16.14 21.42
N LEU A 50 0.83 15.40 20.41
CA LEU A 50 1.73 14.65 19.52
C LEU A 50 2.69 15.59 18.78
N GLU A 51 2.21 16.74 18.33
CA GLU A 51 3.05 17.73 17.66
C GLU A 51 3.99 18.48 18.62
N ASP A 52 3.55 18.76 19.84
CA ASP A 52 4.42 19.30 20.89
C ASP A 52 5.59 18.34 21.16
N MET A 53 5.29 17.05 21.39
CA MET A 53 6.31 16.01 21.54
C MET A 53 7.20 15.91 20.30
N ARG A 54 6.62 15.87 19.10
CA ARG A 54 7.37 15.72 17.84
C ARG A 54 8.32 16.89 17.60
N ALA A 55 7.92 18.11 17.94
CA ALA A 55 8.69 19.32 17.68
C ALA A 55 9.73 19.64 18.77
N SER A 56 9.48 19.23 20.02
CA SER A 56 10.33 19.57 21.17
C SER A 56 11.36 18.50 21.52
N GLU A 57 11.11 17.23 21.16
CA GLU A 57 11.96 16.12 21.56
C GLU A 57 12.92 15.64 20.46
N ALA A 58 14.08 15.12 20.88
CA ALA A 58 15.01 14.41 20.01
C ALA A 58 14.77 12.90 20.11
N PHE A 59 14.48 12.27 18.97
CA PHE A 59 14.09 10.86 18.93
C PHE A 59 15.18 9.94 18.40
N HIS A 60 15.99 10.43 17.45
CA HIS A 60 17.05 9.65 16.86
C HIS A 60 18.23 10.51 16.39
N TRP A 61 19.35 9.87 16.10
CA TRP A 61 20.57 10.52 15.63
C TRP A 61 20.70 10.39 14.12
N ASP A 62 20.95 11.51 13.44
CA ASP A 62 21.24 11.52 12.01
C ASP A 62 22.64 10.95 11.70
N GLU A 63 22.94 10.75 10.42
CA GLU A 63 24.26 10.25 9.97
C GLU A 63 25.41 11.20 10.31
N ARG A 64 25.11 12.46 10.63
CA ARG A 64 26.06 13.49 11.07
C ARG A 64 26.21 13.54 12.59
N GLY A 65 25.56 12.63 13.31
CA GLY A 65 25.63 12.57 14.77
C GLY A 65 24.90 13.72 15.46
N ARG A 66 23.82 14.25 14.87
CA ARG A 66 22.93 15.24 15.52
C ARG A 66 21.64 14.60 15.98
N ALA A 67 21.17 14.99 17.16
CA ALA A 67 19.87 14.60 17.69
C ALA A 67 18.77 15.29 16.86
N THR A 68 17.82 14.51 16.36
CA THR A 68 16.78 14.97 15.43
C THR A 68 15.39 14.54 15.88
N ALA A 69 14.45 15.47 15.71
CA ALA A 69 13.02 15.25 15.83
C ALA A 69 12.52 14.29 14.73
N TYR A 70 11.35 13.66 14.93
CA TYR A 70 10.71 12.90 13.87
C TYR A 70 10.15 13.86 12.81
N SER A 71 10.44 13.55 11.55
CA SER A 71 9.83 14.22 10.40
C SER A 71 8.33 13.90 10.34
N PRO A 72 7.52 14.75 9.65
CA PRO A 72 6.12 14.44 9.38
C PRO A 72 5.93 13.08 8.69
N SER A 73 6.90 12.68 7.84
CA SER A 73 6.90 11.36 7.19
C SER A 73 7.00 10.22 8.20
N GLU A 74 7.89 10.33 9.18
CA GLU A 74 8.06 9.28 10.20
C GLU A 74 6.89 9.23 11.16
N ALA A 75 6.36 10.40 11.55
CA ALA A 75 5.13 10.50 12.34
C ALA A 75 3.94 9.85 11.62
N LEU A 76 3.82 10.03 10.30
CA LEU A 76 2.76 9.41 9.50
C LEU A 76 2.87 7.87 9.50
N LEU A 77 4.08 7.30 9.57
CA LEU A 77 4.26 5.85 9.68
C LEU A 77 3.65 5.32 10.99
N TYR A 78 3.88 6.00 12.12
CA TYR A 78 3.25 5.63 13.39
C TYR A 78 1.73 5.79 13.33
N ALA A 79 1.23 6.87 12.73
CA ALA A 79 -0.21 7.08 12.55
C ALA A 79 -0.85 5.96 11.71
N LEU A 80 -0.17 5.47 10.67
CA LEU A 80 -0.63 4.35 9.84
C LEU A 80 -0.68 3.03 10.61
N VAL A 81 0.36 2.72 11.38
CA VAL A 81 0.41 1.49 12.19
C VAL A 81 -0.75 1.45 13.19
N HIS A 82 -1.03 2.58 13.85
CA HIS A 82 -2.03 2.67 14.92
C HIS A 82 -3.40 3.19 14.49
N ASP A 83 -3.62 3.43 13.20
CA ASP A 83 -4.87 4.00 12.68
C ASP A 83 -5.26 5.36 13.28
N HIS A 84 -4.27 6.19 13.60
CA HIS A 84 -4.53 7.50 14.18
C HIS A 84 -5.01 8.48 13.10
N GLN A 85 -6.30 8.39 12.77
CA GLN A 85 -6.95 9.12 11.67
C GLN A 85 -6.82 10.63 11.80
N ALA A 86 -6.97 11.17 13.01
CA ALA A 86 -6.87 12.60 13.27
C ALA A 86 -5.44 13.10 13.05
N TYR A 87 -4.45 12.33 13.52
CA TYR A 87 -3.06 12.71 13.35
C TYR A 87 -2.59 12.57 11.90
N ALA A 88 -2.97 11.49 11.22
CA ALA A 88 -2.71 11.33 9.80
C ALA A 88 -3.35 12.45 8.97
N HIS A 89 -4.58 12.85 9.30
CA HIS A 89 -5.24 13.98 8.65
C HIS A 89 -4.46 15.28 8.83
N TYR A 90 -4.06 15.59 10.07
CA TYR A 90 -3.29 16.80 10.36
C TYR A 90 -1.95 16.81 9.59
N LEU A 91 -1.18 15.71 9.63
CA LEU A 91 0.11 15.64 8.95
C LEU A 91 -0.02 15.83 7.43
N LEU A 92 -1.03 15.21 6.82
CA LEU A 92 -1.27 15.32 5.38
C LEU A 92 -1.85 16.67 4.96
N ALA A 93 -2.62 17.34 5.82
CA ALA A 93 -3.17 18.67 5.54
C ALA A 93 -2.12 19.77 5.73
N THR A 94 -1.31 19.67 6.79
CA THR A 94 -0.34 20.71 7.16
C THR A 94 0.99 20.55 6.40
N PHE A 95 1.43 19.31 6.17
CA PHE A 95 2.75 19.02 5.61
C PHE A 95 2.70 17.97 4.48
N PRO A 96 1.86 18.10 3.43
CA PRO A 96 1.60 17.01 2.47
C PRO A 96 2.87 16.45 1.83
N ARG A 97 3.78 17.31 1.35
CA ARG A 97 5.05 16.87 0.73
C ARG A 97 6.00 16.24 1.75
N SER A 98 6.17 16.85 2.92
CA SER A 98 7.08 16.33 3.96
C SER A 98 6.56 15.07 4.64
N ALA A 99 5.23 14.90 4.74
CA ALA A 99 4.57 13.71 5.26
C ALA A 99 4.70 12.51 4.32
N LEU A 100 4.86 12.76 3.03
CA LEU A 100 4.97 11.74 1.98
C LEU A 100 6.39 11.59 1.40
N ALA A 101 7.34 12.35 1.96
CA ALA A 101 8.75 12.25 1.67
C ALA A 101 9.31 10.88 2.10
N PRO A 102 10.42 10.41 1.49
CA PRO A 102 11.09 9.22 2.00
C PRO A 102 11.57 9.45 3.44
N PRO A 103 11.31 8.53 4.38
CA PRO A 103 11.76 8.68 5.75
C PRO A 103 13.28 8.53 5.86
N SER A 104 13.85 8.87 7.02
CA SER A 104 15.29 8.74 7.27
C SER A 104 15.75 7.28 7.20
N ALA A 105 17.06 7.06 7.08
CA ALA A 105 17.65 5.73 6.97
C ALA A 105 17.26 4.79 8.13
N GLY A 106 16.99 5.31 9.32
CA GLY A 106 16.55 4.52 10.48
C GLY A 106 15.17 3.89 10.33
N PHE A 107 14.35 4.41 9.41
CA PHE A 107 12.99 3.92 9.13
C PHE A 107 12.91 3.10 7.84
N ARG A 108 14.04 2.93 7.14
CA ARG A 108 14.12 2.19 5.89
C ARG A 108 14.74 0.81 6.15
N CYS A 109 14.05 -0.25 5.74
CA CYS A 109 14.62 -1.61 5.81
C CYS A 109 15.77 -1.82 4.80
N CYS A 110 15.69 -1.12 3.65
CA CYS A 110 16.66 -1.16 2.56
C CYS A 110 16.62 0.19 1.80
N ALA A 111 17.37 0.36 0.71
CA ALA A 111 17.37 1.61 -0.09
C ALA A 111 16.03 1.93 -0.80
N ALA A 112 14.96 1.16 -0.55
CA ALA A 112 13.65 1.36 -1.14
C ALA A 112 13.01 2.69 -0.68
N PRO A 113 12.36 3.43 -1.59
CA PRO A 113 11.68 4.69 -1.26
C PRO A 113 10.48 4.47 -0.33
N GLY A 114 10.07 5.54 0.36
CA GLY A 114 9.23 5.50 1.56
C GLY A 114 7.89 4.75 1.42
N PRO A 115 7.44 4.05 2.48
CA PRO A 115 6.42 2.99 2.40
C PRO A 115 4.96 3.43 2.67
N HIS A 116 4.65 4.73 2.73
CA HIS A 116 3.36 5.21 3.28
C HIS A 116 2.12 4.61 2.61
N VAL A 117 2.07 4.62 1.27
CA VAL A 117 0.94 4.04 0.52
C VAL A 117 0.86 2.53 0.74
N ALA A 118 1.98 1.82 0.58
CA ALA A 118 2.03 0.37 0.75
C ALA A 118 1.68 -0.07 2.18
N LEU A 119 2.08 0.67 3.21
CA LEU A 119 1.69 0.41 4.60
C LEU A 119 0.22 0.71 4.87
N ALA A 120 -0.33 1.78 4.26
CA ALA A 120 -1.76 2.05 4.35
C ALA A 120 -2.57 0.87 3.80
N VAL A 121 -2.15 0.28 2.69
CA VAL A 121 -2.76 -0.94 2.13
C VAL A 121 -2.54 -2.15 3.04
N ARG A 122 -1.30 -2.37 3.50
CA ARG A 122 -0.93 -3.52 4.34
C ARG A 122 -1.76 -3.60 5.61
N TYR A 123 -1.90 -2.47 6.30
CA TYR A 123 -2.70 -2.36 7.51
C TYR A 123 -4.18 -2.07 7.23
N ASN A 124 -4.62 -2.12 5.97
CA ASN A 124 -5.99 -1.86 5.53
C ASN A 124 -6.58 -0.54 6.06
N ARG A 125 -5.75 0.51 6.10
CA ARG A 125 -6.12 1.86 6.57
C ARG A 125 -6.79 2.67 5.47
N VAL A 126 -7.94 2.19 4.97
CA VAL A 126 -8.65 2.77 3.82
C VAL A 126 -8.92 4.28 4.01
N GLY A 127 -9.30 4.70 5.22
CA GLY A 127 -9.51 6.11 5.54
C GLY A 127 -8.25 6.98 5.40
N VAL A 128 -7.10 6.48 5.88
CA VAL A 128 -5.83 7.19 5.74
C VAL A 128 -5.33 7.13 4.29
N LEU A 129 -5.47 5.99 3.61
CA LEU A 129 -5.15 5.85 2.19
C LEU A 129 -5.91 6.87 1.34
N ARG A 130 -7.22 7.03 1.56
CA ARG A 130 -8.02 8.07 0.88
C ARG A 130 -7.48 9.47 1.13
N ARG A 131 -7.02 9.78 2.35
CA ARG A 131 -6.40 11.08 2.67
C ARG A 131 -5.06 11.27 1.96
N ILE A 132 -4.22 10.23 1.90
CA ILE A 132 -2.94 10.26 1.17
C ILE A 132 -3.22 10.53 -0.32
N LEU A 133 -4.16 9.77 -0.91
CA LEU A 133 -4.52 9.89 -2.31
C LEU A 133 -5.14 11.25 -2.65
N ARG A 134 -5.92 11.83 -1.73
CA ARG A 134 -6.40 13.21 -1.85
C ARG A 134 -5.26 14.23 -1.81
N ALA A 135 -4.32 14.09 -0.87
CA ALA A 135 -3.20 15.02 -0.73
C ALA A 135 -2.28 15.04 -1.97
N VAL A 136 -2.12 13.91 -2.67
CA VAL A 136 -1.29 13.84 -3.89
C VAL A 136 -2.01 14.33 -5.15
N ARG A 137 -3.30 14.66 -5.10
CA ARG A 137 -4.02 15.26 -6.25
C ARG A 137 -3.36 16.57 -6.68
N ASP A 138 -2.91 17.35 -5.71
CA ASP A 138 -2.30 18.67 -5.90
C ASP A 138 -0.80 18.60 -6.24
N PHE A 139 -0.23 17.39 -6.31
CA PHE A 139 1.17 17.22 -6.67
C PHE A 139 1.34 17.27 -8.19
N PRO A 140 2.52 17.69 -8.69
CA PRO A 140 2.87 17.51 -10.10
C PRO A 140 2.67 16.05 -10.53
N ALA A 141 2.22 15.84 -11.77
CA ALA A 141 1.87 14.51 -12.27
C ALA A 141 3.03 13.50 -12.10
N GLU A 142 4.27 13.91 -12.36
CA GLU A 142 5.45 13.07 -12.17
C GLU A 142 5.67 12.65 -10.72
N GLU A 143 5.50 13.57 -9.77
CA GLU A 143 5.70 13.28 -8.35
C GLU A 143 4.61 12.34 -7.84
N ARG A 144 3.37 12.54 -8.29
CA ARG A 144 2.24 11.65 -8.00
C ARG A 144 2.50 10.23 -8.50
N VAL A 145 2.87 10.08 -9.78
CA VAL A 145 3.20 8.76 -10.37
C VAL A 145 4.34 8.11 -9.60
N ARG A 146 5.45 8.84 -9.37
CA ARG A 146 6.59 8.34 -8.59
C ARG A 146 6.20 7.90 -7.19
N LEU A 147 5.17 8.49 -6.59
CA LEU A 147 4.71 8.14 -5.25
C LEU A 147 3.83 6.88 -5.24
N LEU A 148 2.88 6.79 -6.17
CA LEU A 148 1.98 5.63 -6.30
C LEU A 148 2.74 4.37 -6.75
N ASP A 149 3.74 4.55 -7.61
CA ASP A 149 4.52 3.48 -8.23
C ASP A 149 5.79 3.13 -7.45
N ARG A 150 5.94 3.64 -6.22
CA ARG A 150 7.07 3.27 -5.35
C ARG A 150 7.07 1.78 -5.11
N ARG A 151 8.22 1.16 -5.37
CA ARG A 151 8.49 -0.23 -5.00
C ARG A 151 8.86 -0.32 -3.54
N GLY A 152 8.23 -1.27 -2.87
CA GLY A 152 8.50 -1.63 -1.50
C GLY A 152 9.83 -2.33 -1.30
N CYS A 153 10.16 -2.61 -0.05
CA CYS A 153 11.37 -3.37 0.24
C CYS A 153 11.18 -4.85 -0.10
N SER A 154 12.12 -5.48 -0.82
CA SER A 154 12.07 -6.90 -1.20
C SER A 154 11.90 -7.86 -0.02
N ARG A 155 12.42 -7.48 1.14
CA ARG A 155 12.36 -8.28 2.38
C ARG A 155 11.03 -8.20 3.12
N VAL A 156 10.24 -7.14 2.88
CA VAL A 156 9.02 -6.86 3.65
C VAL A 156 7.79 -6.96 2.76
N GLU A 157 7.85 -6.42 1.55
CA GLU A 157 6.74 -6.23 0.60
C GLU A 157 6.97 -6.99 -0.72
N GLY A 158 7.90 -7.96 -0.72
CA GLY A 158 8.24 -8.72 -1.94
C GLY A 158 8.78 -7.85 -3.08
N GLY A 159 9.13 -6.58 -2.81
CA GLY A 159 9.64 -5.63 -3.80
C GLY A 159 8.57 -5.10 -4.74
N GLY A 160 7.30 -5.39 -4.45
CA GLY A 160 6.15 -4.94 -5.22
C GLY A 160 5.73 -3.50 -4.87
N THR A 161 4.86 -2.95 -5.70
CA THR A 161 4.15 -1.68 -5.46
C THR A 161 2.98 -1.89 -4.50
N ALA A 162 2.31 -0.80 -4.10
CA ALA A 162 1.09 -0.88 -3.28
C ALA A 162 -0.03 -1.73 -3.93
N LEU A 163 -0.09 -1.82 -5.27
CA LEU A 163 -1.02 -2.70 -5.99
C LEU A 163 -0.72 -4.19 -5.73
N HIS A 164 0.56 -4.58 -5.66
CA HIS A 164 0.95 -5.95 -5.32
C HIS A 164 0.52 -6.29 -3.91
N VAL A 165 0.76 -5.38 -2.95
CA VAL A 165 0.32 -5.56 -1.55
C VAL A 165 -1.20 -5.69 -1.46
N ALA A 166 -1.95 -4.93 -2.26
CA ALA A 166 -3.41 -5.02 -2.31
C ALA A 166 -3.89 -6.38 -2.86
N CYS A 167 -3.24 -6.89 -3.90
CA CYS A 167 -3.52 -8.22 -4.45
C CYS A 167 -3.15 -9.32 -3.46
N GLU A 168 -1.94 -9.24 -2.90
CA GLU A 168 -1.38 -10.24 -1.97
C GLU A 168 -2.29 -10.46 -0.76
N LEU A 169 -2.79 -9.36 -0.18
CA LEU A 169 -3.59 -9.32 1.03
C LEU A 169 -5.11 -9.26 0.77
N ALA A 170 -5.54 -9.44 -0.48
CA ALA A 170 -6.92 -9.42 -0.92
C ALA A 170 -7.73 -8.18 -0.44
N ARG A 171 -7.26 -6.97 -0.78
CA ARG A 171 -7.83 -5.67 -0.37
C ARG A 171 -8.49 -4.92 -1.55
N PRO A 172 -9.73 -5.24 -1.92
CA PRO A 172 -10.37 -4.69 -3.12
C PRO A 172 -10.59 -3.17 -3.04
N GLU A 173 -10.96 -2.62 -1.89
CA GLU A 173 -11.17 -1.18 -1.71
C GLU A 173 -9.87 -0.40 -1.88
N CYS A 174 -8.76 -0.94 -1.35
CA CYS A 174 -7.44 -0.34 -1.52
C CYS A 174 -7.00 -0.42 -2.99
N LEU A 175 -7.19 -1.56 -3.64
CA LEU A 175 -6.87 -1.73 -5.07
C LEU A 175 -7.64 -0.72 -5.92
N PHE A 176 -8.95 -0.62 -5.71
CA PHE A 176 -9.82 0.31 -6.43
C PHE A 176 -9.36 1.76 -6.30
N LEU A 177 -9.04 2.20 -5.06
CA LEU A 177 -8.51 3.54 -4.83
C LEU A 177 -7.20 3.76 -5.59
N LEU A 178 -6.25 2.82 -5.51
CA LEU A 178 -4.96 2.96 -6.21
C LEU A 178 -5.12 3.02 -7.73
N LEU A 179 -5.97 2.17 -8.31
CA LEU A 179 -6.25 2.12 -9.74
C LEU A 179 -6.89 3.41 -10.23
N GLY A 180 -7.92 3.90 -9.53
CA GLY A 180 -8.59 5.15 -9.89
C GLY A 180 -7.69 6.39 -9.79
N HIS A 181 -6.66 6.35 -8.94
CA HIS A 181 -5.64 7.39 -8.86
C HIS A 181 -4.47 7.20 -9.84
N GLY A 182 -4.52 6.18 -10.71
CA GLY A 182 -3.58 5.99 -11.81
C GLY A 182 -2.29 5.25 -11.45
N ALA A 183 -2.30 4.39 -10.42
CA ALA A 183 -1.17 3.51 -10.13
C ALA A 183 -0.89 2.54 -11.30
N SER A 184 0.38 2.33 -11.63
CA SER A 184 0.79 1.54 -12.80
C SER A 184 0.63 0.03 -12.59
N LEU A 185 -0.12 -0.59 -13.50
CA LEU A 185 -0.34 -2.04 -13.57
C LEU A 185 0.85 -2.82 -14.14
N GLY A 186 1.76 -2.15 -14.86
CA GLY A 186 2.83 -2.80 -15.62
C GLY A 186 4.12 -3.06 -14.84
N LEU A 187 4.17 -2.66 -13.57
CA LEU A 187 5.38 -2.83 -12.75
C LEU A 187 5.42 -4.23 -12.16
N CYS A 188 6.58 -4.87 -12.22
CA CYS A 188 6.80 -6.18 -11.60
C CYS A 188 7.25 -6.06 -10.13
N ASP A 189 6.96 -7.05 -9.30
CA ASP A 189 7.59 -7.25 -7.98
C ASP A 189 9.04 -7.79 -8.10
N ALA A 190 9.65 -8.19 -6.97
CA ALA A 190 10.98 -8.81 -6.98
C ALA A 190 10.98 -10.23 -7.56
N GLY A 191 9.83 -10.89 -7.65
CA GLY A 191 9.65 -12.17 -8.33
C GLY A 191 9.47 -12.04 -9.84
N GLY A 192 9.40 -10.81 -10.36
CA GLY A 192 9.19 -10.53 -11.78
C GLY A 192 7.72 -10.58 -12.20
N PHE A 193 6.78 -10.63 -11.25
CA PHE A 193 5.34 -10.73 -11.54
C PHE A 193 4.67 -9.37 -11.49
N THR A 194 3.79 -9.09 -12.44
CA THR A 194 2.85 -7.96 -12.34
C THR A 194 1.77 -8.22 -11.26
N PRO A 195 1.01 -7.20 -10.80
CA PRO A 195 -0.07 -7.42 -9.85
C PRO A 195 -1.11 -8.46 -10.33
N LEU A 196 -1.42 -8.45 -11.64
CA LEU A 196 -2.33 -9.42 -12.27
C LEU A 196 -1.78 -10.83 -12.23
N GLU A 197 -0.51 -11.02 -12.60
CA GLU A 197 0.15 -12.34 -12.55
C GLU A 197 0.25 -12.86 -11.12
N LEU A 198 0.60 -12.00 -10.16
CA LEU A 198 0.64 -12.36 -8.75
C LEU A 198 -0.74 -12.88 -8.28
N LEU A 199 -1.82 -12.18 -8.64
CA LEU A 199 -3.17 -12.55 -8.28
C LEU A 199 -3.61 -13.88 -8.91
N LEU A 200 -3.33 -14.09 -10.20
CA LEU A 200 -3.61 -15.36 -10.88
C LEU A 200 -2.86 -16.52 -10.18
N ARG A 201 -1.57 -16.36 -9.88
CA ARG A 201 -0.80 -17.39 -9.17
C ARG A 201 -1.39 -17.72 -7.80
N GLN A 202 -1.93 -16.73 -7.08
CA GLN A 202 -2.61 -16.97 -5.81
C GLN A 202 -3.93 -17.73 -6.00
N LEU A 203 -4.78 -17.29 -6.93
CA LEU A 203 -6.03 -17.96 -7.29
C LEU A 203 -5.80 -19.43 -7.71
N ALA A 204 -4.74 -19.68 -8.46
CA ALA A 204 -4.33 -21.04 -8.81
C ALA A 204 -4.01 -21.84 -7.53
N ARG A 205 -3.13 -21.34 -6.65
CA ARG A 205 -2.79 -22.06 -5.41
C ARG A 205 -4.01 -22.40 -4.56
N ASP A 206 -4.97 -21.47 -4.42
CA ASP A 206 -6.19 -21.70 -3.64
C ASP A 206 -7.13 -22.75 -4.25
N ALA A 207 -7.10 -22.90 -5.58
CA ALA A 207 -7.89 -23.91 -6.27
C ALA A 207 -7.28 -25.31 -6.14
N GLY A 208 -5.96 -25.41 -5.92
CA GLY A 208 -5.26 -26.68 -5.70
C GLY A 208 -5.21 -27.13 -4.23
N ALA A 209 -5.35 -26.20 -3.29
CA ALA A 209 -5.46 -26.51 -1.87
C ALA A 209 -6.89 -26.99 -1.55
N GLY A 210 -7.05 -28.31 -1.38
CA GLY A 210 -8.25 -28.86 -0.75
C GLY A 210 -8.44 -28.30 0.68
N PRO A 211 -9.64 -28.40 1.28
CA PRO A 211 -9.88 -27.89 2.63
C PRO A 211 -8.89 -28.52 3.61
N VAL A 212 -8.01 -27.69 4.18
CA VAL A 212 -7.01 -28.14 5.15
C VAL A 212 -7.72 -28.28 6.50
N ALA A 213 -7.93 -29.52 6.94
CA ALA A 213 -8.49 -29.79 8.26
C ALA A 213 -7.55 -29.24 9.35
N GLY A 214 -8.01 -28.21 10.08
CA GLY A 214 -7.31 -27.65 11.24
C GLY A 214 -6.67 -26.26 11.07
N ALA A 215 -6.92 -25.54 9.98
CA ALA A 215 -6.52 -24.13 9.90
C ALA A 215 -7.39 -23.27 10.85
N PRO A 216 -6.79 -22.36 11.64
CA PRO A 216 -7.55 -21.49 12.55
C PRO A 216 -8.49 -20.58 11.77
N ALA A 217 -9.59 -20.17 12.42
CA ALA A 217 -10.73 -19.40 11.91
C ALA A 217 -10.39 -17.96 11.45
N ALA A 218 -9.45 -17.80 10.53
CA ALA A 218 -9.10 -16.53 9.92
C ALA A 218 -9.56 -16.53 8.45
N ALA A 219 -10.76 -15.98 8.26
CA ALA A 219 -11.52 -15.84 7.01
C ALA A 219 -12.06 -17.17 6.41
N ASP A 220 -13.34 -17.15 6.03
CA ASP A 220 -13.94 -18.23 5.24
C ASP A 220 -13.16 -18.35 3.92
N PRO A 221 -12.61 -19.53 3.57
CA PRO A 221 -11.93 -19.75 2.30
C PRO A 221 -12.76 -19.30 1.08
N GLY A 222 -14.09 -19.36 1.18
CA GLY A 222 -15.01 -18.83 0.16
C GLY A 222 -14.94 -17.31 0.02
N GLU A 223 -14.90 -16.58 1.14
CA GLU A 223 -14.83 -15.13 1.17
C GLU A 223 -13.51 -14.61 0.59
N LEU A 224 -12.38 -15.24 0.94
CA LEU A 224 -11.07 -14.85 0.40
C LEU A 224 -11.00 -15.05 -1.13
N ARG A 225 -11.54 -16.17 -1.62
CA ARG A 225 -11.65 -16.43 -3.07
C ARG A 225 -12.52 -15.37 -3.74
N GLN A 226 -13.66 -15.03 -3.16
CA GLN A 226 -14.56 -14.01 -3.69
C GLN A 226 -13.85 -12.65 -3.79
N ARG A 227 -13.13 -12.23 -2.74
CA ARG A 227 -12.33 -10.99 -2.77
C ARG A 227 -11.26 -11.01 -3.85
N ARG A 228 -10.59 -12.15 -4.08
CA ARG A 228 -9.61 -12.29 -5.17
C ARG A 228 -10.23 -12.22 -6.57
N LEU A 229 -11.44 -12.77 -6.74
CA LEU A 229 -12.18 -12.60 -8.00
C LEU A 229 -12.60 -11.14 -8.23
N LEU A 230 -13.01 -10.42 -7.18
CA LEU A 230 -13.30 -8.98 -7.26
C LEU A 230 -12.05 -8.17 -7.63
N LEU A 231 -10.89 -8.49 -7.05
CA LEU A 231 -9.62 -7.87 -7.45
C LEU A 231 -9.29 -8.13 -8.92
N LEU A 232 -9.56 -9.34 -9.42
CA LEU A 232 -9.34 -9.69 -10.81
C LEU A 232 -10.22 -8.85 -11.72
N ASP A 233 -11.49 -8.69 -11.37
CA ASP A 233 -12.43 -7.85 -12.11
C ASP A 233 -12.00 -6.38 -12.11
N LEU A 234 -11.57 -5.86 -10.96
CA LEU A 234 -11.00 -4.52 -10.83
C LEU A 234 -9.74 -4.34 -11.71
N LEU A 235 -8.78 -5.26 -11.65
CA LEU A 235 -7.59 -5.18 -12.51
C LEU A 235 -7.98 -5.20 -13.98
N ALA A 236 -8.88 -6.09 -14.37
CA ALA A 236 -9.28 -6.25 -15.76
C ALA A 236 -10.04 -5.02 -16.31
N LEU A 237 -10.77 -4.29 -15.46
CA LEU A 237 -11.36 -2.99 -15.79
C LEU A 237 -10.32 -1.88 -16.08
N TYR A 238 -9.11 -1.99 -15.56
CA TYR A 238 -8.05 -1.00 -15.76
C TYR A 238 -6.92 -1.51 -16.66
N THR A 239 -6.91 -2.79 -17.02
CA THR A 239 -5.86 -3.40 -17.86
C THR A 239 -6.13 -3.07 -19.34
N PRO A 240 -5.18 -2.46 -20.06
CA PRO A 240 -5.29 -2.29 -21.50
C PRO A 240 -5.23 -3.65 -22.20
N THR A 241 -5.98 -3.80 -23.30
CA THR A 241 -6.24 -5.08 -23.99
C THR A 241 -4.98 -5.87 -24.38
N GLU A 242 -3.82 -5.20 -24.52
CA GLU A 242 -2.56 -5.80 -24.97
C GLU A 242 -1.60 -6.22 -23.83
N ALA A 243 -1.88 -5.84 -22.58
CA ALA A 243 -0.95 -6.00 -21.46
C ALA A 243 -0.95 -7.39 -20.78
N ALA A 244 -1.80 -8.32 -21.21
CA ALA A 244 -1.95 -9.64 -20.58
C ALA A 244 -0.93 -10.71 -21.03
N GLY A 245 0.14 -10.34 -21.74
CA GLY A 245 1.05 -11.29 -22.41
C GLY A 245 1.58 -12.46 -21.56
N PRO A 246 2.17 -12.23 -20.38
CA PRO A 246 2.72 -13.31 -19.54
C PRO A 246 1.60 -14.06 -18.79
N ALA A 247 0.60 -13.34 -18.27
CA ALA A 247 -0.60 -13.92 -17.67
C ALA A 247 -1.33 -14.90 -18.61
N ARG A 248 -1.35 -14.59 -19.92
CA ARG A 248 -1.93 -15.44 -20.96
C ARG A 248 -1.26 -16.81 -21.03
N ARG A 249 0.06 -16.91 -20.84
CA ARG A 249 0.76 -18.20 -20.87
C ARG A 249 0.32 -19.09 -19.70
N GLU A 250 0.16 -18.53 -18.52
CA GLU A 250 -0.30 -19.27 -17.33
C GLU A 250 -1.76 -19.73 -17.48
N LEU A 251 -2.61 -18.90 -18.06
CA LEU A 251 -4.01 -19.26 -18.36
C LEU A 251 -4.12 -20.38 -19.39
N LEU A 252 -3.32 -20.33 -20.46
CA LEU A 252 -3.35 -21.33 -21.53
C LEU A 252 -2.74 -22.67 -21.12
N ALA A 253 -1.86 -22.70 -20.13
CA ALA A 253 -1.22 -23.93 -19.64
C ALA A 253 -2.21 -24.92 -19.02
N ASP A 254 -3.30 -24.44 -18.40
CA ASP A 254 -4.32 -25.28 -17.76
C ASP A 254 -5.74 -24.73 -18.02
N ARG A 255 -6.14 -24.80 -19.30
CA ARG A 255 -7.39 -24.22 -19.80
C ARG A 255 -8.63 -24.67 -19.01
N LEU A 256 -8.78 -25.98 -18.78
CA LEU A 256 -9.97 -26.53 -18.12
C LEU A 256 -10.14 -26.02 -16.68
N ARG A 257 -9.03 -25.89 -15.94
CA ARG A 257 -9.06 -25.35 -14.58
C ARG A 257 -9.47 -23.89 -14.57
N TRP A 258 -8.90 -23.08 -15.45
CA TRP A 258 -9.20 -21.65 -15.50
C TRP A 258 -10.62 -21.37 -16.01
N GLN A 259 -11.13 -22.16 -16.96
CA GLN A 259 -12.53 -22.10 -17.38
C GLN A 259 -13.50 -22.40 -16.23
N ARG A 260 -13.18 -23.40 -15.39
CA ARG A 260 -13.99 -23.70 -14.19
C ARG A 260 -13.95 -22.60 -13.14
N LEU A 261 -12.80 -21.95 -12.96
CA LEU A 261 -12.60 -20.93 -11.93
C LEU A 261 -13.19 -19.56 -12.34
N LEU A 262 -13.00 -19.17 -13.61
CA LEU A 262 -13.30 -17.82 -14.09
C LEU A 262 -14.60 -17.75 -14.91
N GLY A 263 -15.10 -18.89 -15.38
CA GLY A 263 -16.10 -18.96 -16.45
C GLY A 263 -15.46 -18.82 -17.83
N GLU A 264 -16.19 -19.26 -18.86
CA GLU A 264 -15.68 -19.28 -20.24
C GLU A 264 -15.35 -17.88 -20.76
N ASP A 265 -16.26 -16.92 -20.61
CA ASP A 265 -16.12 -15.57 -21.18
C ASP A 265 -14.90 -14.84 -20.61
N LYS A 266 -14.75 -14.86 -19.28
CA LYS A 266 -13.63 -14.21 -18.58
C LYS A 266 -12.30 -14.90 -18.91
N PHE A 267 -12.30 -16.23 -19.01
CA PHE A 267 -11.13 -16.98 -19.45
C PHE A 267 -10.74 -16.59 -20.88
N GLN A 268 -11.67 -16.61 -21.83
CA GLN A 268 -11.38 -16.28 -23.23
C GLN A 268 -10.83 -14.86 -23.37
N TRP A 269 -11.38 -13.92 -22.62
CA TRP A 269 -10.88 -12.55 -22.60
C TRP A 269 -9.46 -12.44 -22.03
N LEU A 270 -9.22 -12.93 -20.81
CA LEU A 270 -7.90 -12.83 -20.17
C LEU A 270 -6.82 -13.64 -20.91
N ALA A 271 -7.21 -14.74 -21.56
CA ALA A 271 -6.34 -15.55 -22.41
C ALA A 271 -6.15 -14.95 -23.81
N GLY A 272 -6.71 -13.77 -24.12
CA GLY A 272 -6.59 -13.11 -25.42
C GLY A 272 -7.16 -13.92 -26.59
N LEU A 273 -8.14 -14.79 -26.31
CA LEU A 273 -8.86 -15.60 -27.31
C LEU A 273 -10.12 -14.89 -27.82
N ALA A 274 -10.70 -13.99 -27.02
CA ALA A 274 -11.84 -13.17 -27.38
C ALA A 274 -11.66 -11.73 -26.83
N PRO A 275 -12.29 -10.72 -27.45
CA PRO A 275 -12.35 -9.39 -26.85
C PRO A 275 -13.20 -9.38 -25.56
N PRO A 276 -13.01 -8.37 -24.68
CA PRO A 276 -13.93 -8.16 -23.56
C PRO A 276 -15.36 -7.95 -24.06
N SER A 277 -16.35 -8.26 -23.20
CA SER A 277 -17.75 -7.95 -23.49
C SER A 277 -17.95 -6.45 -23.70
N LEU A 278 -19.00 -6.07 -24.45
CA LEU A 278 -19.34 -4.67 -24.69
C LEU A 278 -19.54 -3.91 -23.37
N PHE A 279 -20.11 -4.56 -22.35
CA PHE A 279 -20.21 -4.02 -21.01
C PHE A 279 -18.84 -3.69 -20.42
N VAL A 280 -17.92 -4.65 -20.36
CA VAL A 280 -16.56 -4.42 -19.82
C VAL A 280 -15.85 -3.31 -20.58
N ARG A 281 -15.97 -3.30 -21.92
CA ARG A 281 -15.36 -2.27 -22.75
C ARG A 281 -15.95 -0.88 -22.49
N ALA A 282 -17.27 -0.77 -22.31
CA ALA A 282 -17.92 0.47 -21.93
C ALA A 282 -17.45 0.95 -20.54
N MET A 283 -17.34 0.03 -19.58
CA MET A 283 -16.83 0.34 -18.24
C MET A 283 -15.37 0.78 -18.26
N GLN A 284 -14.52 0.13 -19.05
CA GLN A 284 -13.12 0.53 -19.28
C GLN A 284 -13.02 1.96 -19.81
N VAL A 285 -13.80 2.30 -20.85
CA VAL A 285 -13.88 3.67 -21.36
C VAL A 285 -14.32 4.64 -20.26
N LEU A 286 -15.35 4.28 -19.51
CA LEU A 286 -15.87 5.12 -18.44
C LEU A 286 -14.81 5.39 -17.35
N VAL A 287 -14.19 4.36 -16.79
CA VAL A 287 -13.19 4.56 -15.72
C VAL A 287 -11.95 5.30 -16.23
N THR A 288 -11.56 5.12 -17.50
CA THR A 288 -10.42 5.84 -18.08
C THR A 288 -10.71 7.30 -18.44
N THR A 289 -11.98 7.69 -18.60
CA THR A 289 -12.34 9.10 -18.81
C THR A 289 -12.29 9.95 -17.53
N ILE A 290 -12.30 9.30 -16.37
CA ILE A 290 -12.28 10.00 -15.08
C ILE A 290 -10.84 10.43 -14.77
N SER A 291 -10.65 11.72 -14.51
CA SER A 291 -9.35 12.21 -14.07
C SER A 291 -8.98 11.59 -12.72
N PRO A 292 -7.74 11.09 -12.54
CA PRO A 292 -7.23 10.65 -11.24
C PRO A 292 -7.32 11.71 -10.14
N SER A 293 -7.40 12.99 -10.55
CA SER A 293 -7.56 14.14 -9.67
C SER A 293 -9.00 14.39 -9.21
N ARG A 294 -9.99 13.64 -9.69
CA ARG A 294 -11.40 13.74 -9.24
C ARG A 294 -11.95 12.41 -8.70
N PHE A 295 -11.13 11.37 -8.68
CA PHE A 295 -11.51 10.07 -8.17
C PHE A 295 -11.49 10.05 -6.61
N PRO A 296 -12.38 9.28 -5.95
CA PRO A 296 -13.53 8.56 -6.51
C PRO A 296 -14.79 9.42 -6.67
N GLU A 297 -14.81 10.67 -6.18
CA GLU A 297 -16.02 11.49 -6.10
C GLU A 297 -16.70 11.66 -7.48
N ALA A 298 -15.93 11.78 -8.56
CA ALA A 298 -16.46 11.86 -9.91
C ALA A 298 -17.26 10.63 -10.37
N LEU A 299 -17.05 9.44 -9.78
CA LEU A 299 -17.85 8.25 -10.11
C LEU A 299 -19.29 8.39 -9.62
N GLU A 300 -19.50 9.02 -8.46
CA GLU A 300 -20.82 9.25 -7.87
C GLU A 300 -21.61 10.31 -8.66
N GLU A 301 -20.91 11.21 -9.34
CA GLU A 301 -21.49 12.27 -10.18
C GLU A 301 -21.87 11.79 -11.58
N LEU A 302 -21.50 10.57 -11.97
CA LEU A 302 -21.85 10.06 -13.30
C LEU A 302 -23.35 9.75 -13.37
N PRO A 303 -24.04 10.16 -14.46
CA PRO A 303 -25.45 9.87 -14.67
C PRO A 303 -25.65 8.40 -15.11
N LEU A 304 -25.17 7.46 -14.30
CA LEU A 304 -25.28 6.04 -14.56
C LEU A 304 -26.58 5.48 -13.98
N PRO A 305 -27.31 4.64 -14.74
CA PRO A 305 -28.34 3.80 -14.16
C PRO A 305 -27.81 2.99 -12.97
N PRO A 306 -28.62 2.67 -11.95
CA PRO A 306 -28.17 1.99 -10.73
C PRO A 306 -27.44 0.66 -11.00
N PHE A 307 -27.85 -0.08 -12.04
CA PHE A 307 -27.22 -1.33 -12.43
C PHE A 307 -25.85 -1.16 -13.12
N LEU A 308 -25.49 0.07 -13.52
CA LEU A 308 -24.18 0.44 -14.06
C LEU A 308 -23.33 1.21 -13.04
N GLN A 309 -23.83 1.50 -11.84
CA GLN A 309 -23.01 2.15 -10.82
C GLN A 309 -21.81 1.24 -10.54
N PRO A 310 -20.58 1.70 -10.80
CA PRO A 310 -19.58 0.79 -11.35
C PRO A 310 -19.16 -0.30 -10.37
N LEU A 311 -19.16 0.01 -9.08
CA LEU A 311 -18.44 -0.77 -8.08
C LEU A 311 -19.03 -0.44 -6.70
N ASP A 312 -20.10 -1.14 -6.30
CA ASP A 312 -20.56 -1.08 -4.91
C ASP A 312 -19.59 -1.84 -4.00
N LEU A 313 -18.42 -1.24 -3.77
CA LEU A 313 -17.45 -1.67 -2.79
C LEU A 313 -17.87 -1.26 -1.37
N THR A 314 -19.05 -0.64 -1.21
CA THR A 314 -19.53 -0.16 0.09
C THR A 314 -20.27 -1.22 0.90
N GLY A 315 -20.47 -2.41 0.32
CA GLY A 315 -21.13 -3.51 1.02
C GLY A 315 -22.55 -3.17 1.45
N LYS A 316 -23.24 -2.29 0.72
CA LYS A 316 -24.66 -1.98 0.96
C LYS A 316 -25.53 -2.87 0.08
N GLY A 317 -25.61 -4.14 0.48
CA GLY A 317 -26.82 -4.94 0.28
C GLY A 317 -27.90 -4.52 1.28
#